data_AF-A0A2V8MNB5-F1
#
_entry.id   AF-A0A2V8MNB5-F1
#
_cell.length_a   1.000
_cell.length_b   1.000
_cell.length_c   1.000
_cell.angle_alpha   90.00
_cell.angle_beta   90.00
_cell.angle_gamma   90.00
#
_symmetry.space_group_name_H-M   'P 1'
#
loop_
_entity.id
_entity.type
_entity.pdbx_description
1 polymer ?
#
loop_
_entity_poly.entity_id
_entity_poly.type
_entity_poly.pdbx_seq_one_letter_code
_entity_poly.pdbx_strand_id
1 'polypeptide(L)'
;MRPIIFAVSLLVFASFSFAQAPQSKPKKVTDWGGQAEGPAPAKLPPIDPKEKFDSHDFSGLWRAATGRSITDGRMMTSWDKVPPRTEWGEKVFQSRLTGRPGPQKQAVEPAKGNDPIMTCNPKGIPRLLFYTGGQAQFYHVPDQILMEFQSQGTLRHIWMDGRDLPKNPDGRWMGYSVGHWEGDTLVVD
;
A
#
# COMPACT_ATOMS: atom_id res chain seq x y z
N MET A 1 -18.30 64.96 33.85
CA MET A 1 -18.85 63.59 33.77
C MET A 1 -18.44 63.00 32.42
N ARG A 2 -17.83 61.80 32.41
CA ARG A 2 -16.72 61.32 31.53
C ARG A 2 -15.38 61.85 32.06
N PRO A 3 -14.45 61.02 32.61
CA PRO A 3 -13.78 59.90 31.93
C PRO A 3 -13.25 58.78 32.88
N ILE A 4 -14.08 57.85 33.37
CA ILE A 4 -13.59 56.79 34.30
C ILE A 4 -13.78 55.36 33.75
N ILE A 5 -14.61 55.18 32.72
CA ILE A 5 -15.01 53.83 32.28
C ILE A 5 -13.99 53.18 31.32
N PHE A 6 -13.18 53.94 30.58
CA PHE A 6 -12.23 53.36 29.61
C PHE A 6 -10.96 52.75 30.25
N ALA A 7 -10.59 53.14 31.48
CA ALA A 7 -9.35 52.67 32.10
C ALA A 7 -9.46 51.23 32.64
N VAL A 8 -10.67 50.77 32.98
CA VAL A 8 -10.88 49.44 33.58
C VAL A 8 -10.86 48.33 32.50
N SER A 9 -11.27 48.64 31.27
CA SER A 9 -11.32 47.66 30.18
C SER A 9 -9.93 47.23 29.67
N LEU A 10 -8.93 48.13 29.74
CA LEU A 10 -7.56 47.85 29.27
C LEU A 10 -6.74 47.03 30.27
N LEU A 11 -7.07 47.07 31.57
CA LEU A 11 -6.35 46.31 32.60
C LEU A 11 -6.76 44.83 32.67
N VAL A 12 -8.00 44.50 32.30
CA VAL A 12 -8.45 43.10 32.29
C VAL A 12 -7.89 42.33 31.09
N PHE A 13 -7.68 42.99 29.95
CA PHE A 13 -7.09 42.34 28.76
C PHE A 13 -5.59 42.09 28.88
N ALA A 14 -4.86 42.84 29.71
CA ALA A 14 -3.43 42.62 29.94
C ALA A 14 -3.14 41.43 30.89
N SER A 15 -4.15 40.91 31.59
CA SER A 15 -3.98 39.89 32.64
C SER A 15 -4.10 38.44 32.14
N PHE A 16 -4.52 38.23 30.90
CA PHE A 16 -4.51 36.91 30.23
C PHE A 16 -3.29 36.75 29.32
N SER A 17 -2.15 37.31 29.72
CA SER A 17 -0.86 36.73 29.33
C SER A 17 -0.74 35.38 30.03
N PHE A 18 -1.40 34.36 29.46
CA PHE A 18 -1.02 32.99 29.73
C PHE A 18 0.48 32.93 29.50
N ALA A 19 1.23 32.71 30.58
CA ALA A 19 2.60 32.26 30.48
C ALA A 19 2.57 31.10 29.49
N GLN A 20 3.16 31.28 28.32
CA GLN A 20 3.47 30.15 27.48
C GLN A 20 4.38 29.28 28.34
N ALA A 21 3.84 28.18 28.86
CA ALA A 21 4.65 27.14 29.46
C ALA A 21 5.80 26.91 28.49
N PRO A 22 7.07 26.85 28.95
CA PRO A 22 8.19 26.69 28.06
C PRO A 22 7.89 25.52 27.13
N GLN A 23 7.73 25.83 25.84
CA GLN A 23 7.49 24.82 24.82
C GLN A 23 8.57 23.77 25.04
N SER A 24 8.17 22.55 25.40
CA SER A 24 9.11 21.45 25.58
C SER A 24 10.00 21.43 24.35
N LYS A 25 11.33 21.42 24.54
CA LYS A 25 12.29 21.40 23.44
C LYS A 25 11.78 20.45 22.36
N PRO A 26 11.72 20.84 21.08
CA PRO A 26 11.22 19.96 20.03
C PRO A 26 11.95 18.64 20.15
N LYS A 27 11.21 17.54 20.36
CA LYS A 27 11.80 16.20 20.40
C LYS A 27 12.58 16.06 19.09
N LYS A 28 13.85 15.65 19.18
CA LYS A 28 14.65 15.30 18.01
C LYS A 28 13.79 14.38 17.14
N VAL A 29 13.46 14.84 15.95
CA VAL A 29 12.78 14.03 14.94
C VAL A 29 13.78 12.93 14.57
N THR A 30 13.58 11.72 15.12
CA THR A 30 14.50 10.59 14.96
C THR A 30 14.22 9.74 13.75
N ASP A 31 13.20 10.06 12.95
CA ASP A 31 12.90 9.38 11.70
C ASP A 31 12.42 10.36 10.62
N TRP A 32 12.59 9.94 9.37
CA TRP A 32 12.06 10.66 8.23
C TRP A 32 10.56 10.43 8.15
N GLY A 33 9.75 11.43 8.50
CA GLY A 33 8.32 11.42 8.17
C GLY A 33 7.40 12.22 9.10
N GLY A 34 7.80 12.47 10.35
CA GLY A 34 6.99 13.30 11.26
C GLY A 34 5.58 12.75 11.53
N GLN A 35 5.33 11.46 11.25
CA GLN A 35 4.15 10.79 11.75
C GLN A 35 4.33 10.70 13.27
N ALA A 36 3.36 11.21 14.01
CA ALA A 36 3.29 10.98 15.44
C ALA A 36 2.99 9.50 15.66
N GLU A 37 4.03 8.67 15.63
CA GLU A 37 3.93 7.34 16.19
C GLU A 37 3.55 7.54 17.65
N GLY A 38 2.35 7.09 18.02
CA GLY A 38 1.94 7.03 19.42
C GLY A 38 3.01 6.31 20.25
N PRO A 39 2.95 6.38 21.59
CA PRO A 39 3.88 5.61 22.41
C PRO A 39 3.91 4.17 21.91
N ALA A 40 5.13 3.65 21.66
CA ALA A 40 5.30 2.28 21.18
C ALA A 40 4.42 1.36 22.04
N PRO A 41 3.63 0.45 21.44
CA PRO A 41 2.73 -0.39 22.19
C PRO A 41 3.51 -1.08 23.31
N ALA A 42 2.98 -1.01 24.53
CA ALA A 42 3.51 -1.79 25.65
C ALA A 42 3.51 -3.25 25.18
N LYS A 43 4.70 -3.86 25.10
CA LYS A 43 5.00 -5.23 24.63
C LYS A 43 3.78 -5.97 24.05
N LEU A 44 3.79 -6.23 22.74
CA LEU A 44 2.81 -7.13 22.11
C LEU A 44 2.71 -8.43 22.95
N PRO A 45 1.50 -8.99 23.11
CA PRO A 45 1.33 -10.24 23.83
C PRO A 45 2.27 -11.30 23.23
N PRO A 46 2.90 -12.14 24.06
CA PRO A 46 3.73 -13.22 23.56
C PRO A 46 2.89 -14.14 22.69
N ILE A 47 3.47 -14.62 21.59
CA ILE A 47 2.85 -15.63 20.71
C ILE A 47 2.55 -16.86 21.58
N ASP A 48 1.29 -17.30 21.62
CA ASP A 48 0.90 -18.53 22.31
C ASP A 48 1.18 -19.73 21.38
N PRO A 49 2.14 -20.61 21.70
CA PRO A 49 2.43 -21.78 20.87
C PRO A 49 1.27 -22.78 20.81
N LYS A 50 0.26 -22.64 21.69
CA LYS A 50 -0.94 -23.48 21.76
C LYS A 50 -2.16 -22.83 21.12
N GLU A 51 -2.03 -21.62 20.59
CA GLU A 51 -3.08 -20.99 19.81
C GLU A 51 -3.47 -21.93 18.67
N LYS A 52 -4.78 -22.16 18.49
CA LYS A 52 -5.26 -23.00 17.41
C LYS A 52 -5.00 -22.27 16.09
N PHE A 53 -4.11 -22.80 15.29
CA PHE A 53 -3.88 -22.33 13.93
C PHE A 53 -5.08 -22.70 13.06
N ASP A 54 -5.77 -21.69 12.52
CA ASP A 54 -6.73 -21.84 11.45
C ASP A 54 -6.01 -21.62 10.11
N SER A 55 -5.97 -22.65 9.25
CA SER A 55 -5.32 -22.54 7.93
C SER A 55 -6.03 -21.53 7.01
N HIS A 56 -7.29 -21.20 7.31
CA HIS A 56 -8.08 -20.22 6.58
C HIS A 56 -7.99 -18.81 7.16
N ASP A 57 -7.33 -18.59 8.30
CA ASP A 57 -7.04 -17.25 8.80
C ASP A 57 -5.58 -16.87 8.51
N PHE A 58 -5.42 -16.09 7.45
CA PHE A 58 -4.14 -15.51 7.05
C PHE A 58 -4.15 -13.98 7.18
N SER A 59 -5.02 -13.44 8.06
CA SER A 59 -5.05 -12.02 8.38
C SER A 59 -3.66 -11.55 8.83
N GLY A 60 -3.21 -10.41 8.30
CA GLY A 60 -1.88 -9.90 8.64
C GLY A 60 -1.20 -9.15 7.51
N LEU A 61 -0.04 -8.58 7.85
CA LEU A 61 0.80 -7.88 6.88
C LEU A 61 1.71 -8.89 6.19
N TRP A 62 1.40 -9.18 4.94
CA TRP A 62 2.23 -10.02 4.08
C TRP A 62 3.22 -9.15 3.34
N ARG A 63 4.50 -9.54 3.42
CA ARG A 63 5.60 -8.85 2.75
C ARG A 63 6.49 -9.91 2.14
N ALA A 64 7.16 -9.58 1.04
CA ALA A 64 8.22 -10.43 0.54
C ALA A 64 9.31 -10.62 1.63
N ALA A 65 9.76 -11.87 1.81
CA ALA A 65 10.67 -12.25 2.88
C ALA A 65 11.94 -11.40 2.90
N THR A 66 12.26 -10.80 4.04
CA THR A 66 13.48 -10.01 4.27
C THR A 66 14.72 -10.83 3.95
N GLY A 67 15.60 -10.30 3.09
CA GLY A 67 16.84 -10.96 2.64
C GLY A 67 16.77 -11.46 1.20
N ARG A 68 15.57 -11.76 0.69
CA ARG A 68 15.29 -11.73 -0.75
C ARG A 68 14.66 -10.38 -1.02
N SER A 69 15.43 -9.46 -1.58
CA SER A 69 14.77 -8.28 -2.13
C SER A 69 13.67 -8.78 -3.09
N ILE A 70 12.51 -8.15 -3.11
CA ILE A 70 11.67 -8.19 -4.33
C ILE A 70 12.43 -7.64 -5.55
N THR A 71 13.57 -6.98 -5.37
CA THR A 71 14.57 -6.75 -6.42
C THR A 71 15.59 -7.89 -6.59
N ASP A 72 15.35 -9.04 -5.98
CA ASP A 72 15.96 -10.34 -6.30
C ASP A 72 14.93 -11.17 -7.08
N GLY A 73 13.65 -10.97 -6.75
CA GLY A 73 12.50 -11.16 -7.66
C GLY A 73 12.37 -10.04 -8.70
N ARG A 74 13.47 -9.68 -9.37
CA ARG A 74 13.53 -8.77 -10.52
C ARG A 74 12.70 -9.31 -11.70
N MET A 75 11.38 -9.49 -11.57
CA MET A 75 10.56 -9.93 -12.70
C MET A 75 10.68 -8.96 -13.89
N MET A 76 11.05 -7.69 -13.63
CA MET A 76 11.30 -6.67 -14.64
C MET A 76 12.78 -6.49 -15.05
N THR A 77 13.73 -7.23 -14.45
CA THR A 77 15.17 -7.09 -14.74
C THR A 77 15.99 -8.39 -14.75
N SER A 78 15.42 -9.53 -14.36
CA SER A 78 15.96 -10.90 -14.50
C SER A 78 15.39 -11.56 -15.76
N TRP A 79 15.77 -11.01 -16.90
CA TRP A 79 15.30 -11.42 -18.23
C TRP A 79 15.59 -12.88 -18.57
N ASP A 80 16.57 -13.48 -17.90
CA ASP A 80 16.96 -14.89 -18.00
C ASP A 80 15.98 -15.85 -17.32
N LYS A 81 15.14 -15.35 -16.40
CA LYS A 81 14.17 -16.14 -15.62
C LYS A 81 12.72 -15.94 -16.05
N VAL A 82 12.48 -15.08 -17.05
CA VAL A 82 11.13 -14.85 -17.59
C VAL A 82 10.74 -16.06 -18.44
N PRO A 83 9.56 -16.66 -18.24
CA PRO A 83 9.08 -17.73 -19.11
C PRO A 83 9.11 -17.32 -20.58
N PRO A 84 9.39 -18.26 -21.51
CA PRO A 84 9.45 -17.94 -22.93
C PRO A 84 8.11 -17.35 -23.38
N ARG A 85 8.17 -16.21 -24.09
CA ARG A 85 7.00 -15.59 -24.68
C ARG A 85 6.55 -16.40 -25.89
N THR A 86 5.25 -16.37 -26.18
CA THR A 86 4.74 -16.86 -27.46
C THR A 86 5.35 -16.05 -28.61
N GLU A 87 5.36 -16.58 -29.83
CA GLU A 87 5.93 -15.87 -30.99
C GLU A 87 5.29 -14.48 -31.17
N TRP A 88 3.96 -14.39 -31.00
CA TRP A 88 3.24 -13.12 -31.01
C TRP A 88 3.67 -12.19 -29.86
N GLY A 89 3.78 -12.72 -28.63
CA GLY A 89 4.23 -11.94 -27.48
C GLY A 89 5.67 -11.43 -27.62
N GLU A 90 6.53 -12.18 -28.30
CA GLU A 90 7.87 -11.74 -28.66
C GLU A 90 7.83 -10.57 -29.63
N LYS A 91 7.09 -10.72 -30.73
CA LYS A 91 6.93 -9.65 -31.74
C LYS A 91 6.37 -8.36 -31.12
N VAL A 92 5.34 -8.46 -30.27
CA VAL A 92 4.77 -7.30 -29.59
C VAL A 92 5.80 -6.65 -28.68
N PHE A 93 6.48 -7.40 -27.82
CA PHE A 93 7.48 -6.84 -26.92
C PHE A 93 8.61 -6.11 -27.67
N GLN A 94 9.18 -6.75 -28.71
CA GLN A 94 10.24 -6.14 -29.52
C GLN A 94 9.78 -4.84 -30.19
N SER A 95 8.52 -4.77 -30.65
CA SER A 95 7.95 -3.55 -31.23
C SER A 95 7.81 -2.37 -30.24
N ARG A 96 7.88 -2.65 -28.93
CA ARG A 96 7.71 -1.65 -27.87
C ARG A 96 9.03 -1.25 -27.20
N LEU A 97 10.15 -1.91 -27.50
CA LEU A 97 11.45 -1.55 -26.94
C LEU A 97 11.94 -0.21 -27.51
N THR A 98 12.36 0.73 -26.66
CA THR A 98 12.94 2.01 -27.12
C THR A 98 14.45 2.12 -26.91
N GLY A 99 15.15 0.99 -26.73
CA GLY A 99 16.62 0.94 -26.81
C GLY A 99 17.35 1.85 -25.82
N ARG A 100 16.92 1.90 -24.55
CA ARG A 100 17.58 2.72 -23.52
C ARG A 100 19.09 2.36 -23.43
N PRO A 101 20.00 3.35 -23.40
CA PRO A 101 21.44 3.06 -23.28
C PRO A 101 21.78 2.34 -21.96
N GLY A 102 22.75 1.44 -22.00
CA GLY A 102 23.24 0.68 -20.83
C GLY A 102 22.58 -0.70 -20.64
N PRO A 103 22.66 -1.29 -19.43
CA PRO A 103 22.16 -2.65 -19.16
C PRO A 103 20.63 -2.80 -19.24
N GLN A 104 19.91 -1.70 -19.51
CA GLN A 104 18.45 -1.60 -19.54
C GLN A 104 17.91 -1.48 -20.98
N LYS A 105 18.65 -1.96 -21.98
CA LYS A 105 18.30 -1.89 -23.42
C LYS A 105 16.89 -2.40 -23.79
N GLN A 106 16.31 -3.24 -22.94
CA GLN A 106 14.97 -3.82 -23.07
C GLN A 106 13.88 -3.03 -22.32
N ALA A 107 14.18 -1.83 -21.83
CA ALA A 107 13.21 -0.93 -21.20
C ALA A 107 12.86 0.24 -22.12
N VAL A 108 11.65 0.77 -21.94
CA VAL A 108 11.21 2.02 -22.57
C VAL A 108 11.73 3.21 -21.75
N GLU A 109 12.20 4.27 -22.42
CA GLU A 109 12.52 5.52 -21.73
C GLU A 109 11.26 6.07 -21.04
N PRO A 110 11.30 6.47 -19.75
CA PRO A 110 10.10 6.91 -19.03
C PRO A 110 9.31 8.01 -19.75
N ALA A 111 10.00 8.93 -20.43
CA ALA A 111 9.39 10.01 -21.20
C ALA A 111 8.68 9.56 -22.49
N LYS A 112 9.03 8.36 -23.00
CA LYS A 112 8.42 7.73 -24.19
C LYS A 112 7.50 6.56 -23.81
N GLY A 113 7.38 6.28 -22.52
CA GLY A 113 6.53 5.22 -21.99
C GLY A 113 5.06 5.58 -22.12
N ASN A 114 4.24 4.57 -22.38
CA ASN A 114 2.78 4.67 -22.31
C ASN A 114 2.23 3.97 -21.05
N ASP A 115 3.05 3.83 -20.00
CA ASP A 115 2.62 3.21 -18.73
C ASP A 115 1.60 4.13 -18.05
N PRO A 116 0.33 3.68 -17.84
CA PRO A 116 -0.73 4.52 -17.28
C PRO A 116 -0.40 5.09 -15.90
N ILE A 117 0.51 4.47 -15.14
CA ILE A 117 0.93 4.98 -13.84
C ILE A 117 1.58 6.37 -13.94
N MET A 118 2.19 6.70 -15.08
CA MET A 118 2.85 7.99 -15.31
C MET A 118 1.85 9.15 -15.44
N THR A 119 0.57 8.84 -15.65
CA THR A 119 -0.54 9.80 -15.68
C THR A 119 -1.47 9.62 -14.48
N CYS A 120 -0.92 9.26 -13.33
CA CYS A 120 -1.63 9.09 -12.06
C CYS A 120 -2.76 8.03 -12.07
N ASN A 121 -2.75 7.08 -13.02
CA ASN A 121 -3.68 5.96 -12.96
C ASN A 121 -3.23 4.91 -11.93
N PRO A 122 -4.17 4.16 -11.32
CA PRO A 122 -3.85 3.04 -10.45
C PRO A 122 -2.98 1.97 -11.12
N LYS A 123 -2.15 1.31 -10.32
CA LYS A 123 -1.24 0.25 -10.78
C LYS A 123 -1.97 -1.04 -11.19
N GLY A 124 -3.14 -1.31 -10.62
CA GLY A 124 -3.86 -2.58 -10.75
C GLY A 124 -3.19 -3.75 -10.01
N ILE A 125 -3.88 -4.88 -9.92
CA ILE A 125 -3.49 -6.01 -9.03
C ILE A 125 -2.09 -6.56 -9.34
N PRO A 126 -1.74 -6.99 -10.58
CA PRO A 126 -0.46 -7.64 -10.80
C PRO A 126 0.71 -6.71 -10.49
N ARG A 127 0.61 -5.43 -10.86
CA ARG A 127 1.67 -4.47 -10.56
C ARG A 127 1.72 -4.20 -9.05
N LEU A 128 0.61 -4.04 -8.34
CA LEU A 128 0.64 -3.83 -6.88
C LEU A 128 1.24 -5.00 -6.10
N LEU A 129 1.04 -6.24 -6.56
CA LEU A 129 1.63 -7.45 -5.96
C LEU A 129 3.15 -7.55 -6.15
N PHE A 130 3.66 -7.13 -7.31
CA PHE A 130 5.07 -7.35 -7.68
C PHE A 130 5.93 -6.07 -7.69
N TYR A 131 5.32 -4.90 -7.58
CA TYR A 131 5.97 -3.59 -7.59
C TYR A 131 5.87 -2.95 -6.21
N THR A 132 6.86 -2.15 -5.79
CA THR A 132 6.84 -1.38 -4.53
C THR A 132 6.61 -2.19 -3.25
N GLY A 133 7.33 -3.30 -3.07
CA GLY A 133 7.36 -4.04 -1.80
C GLY A 133 6.61 -5.37 -1.81
N GLY A 134 5.62 -5.53 -2.71
CA GLY A 134 4.68 -6.65 -2.66
C GLY A 134 4.01 -6.78 -1.29
N GLN A 135 3.76 -5.63 -0.65
CA GLN A 135 3.22 -5.58 0.70
C GLN A 135 1.71 -5.49 0.58
N ALA A 136 1.04 -6.50 1.13
CA ALA A 136 -0.40 -6.55 1.19
C ALA A 136 -0.83 -6.89 2.61
N GLN A 137 -1.72 -6.10 3.17
CA GLN A 137 -2.37 -6.41 4.43
C GLN A 137 -3.69 -7.10 4.12
N PHE A 138 -3.90 -8.29 4.70
CA PHE A 138 -5.15 -9.02 4.57
C PHE A 138 -6.01 -8.83 5.81
N TYR A 139 -7.31 -8.71 5.58
CA TYR A 139 -8.35 -8.65 6.60
C TYR A 139 -9.44 -9.65 6.25
N HIS A 140 -9.73 -10.55 7.17
CA HIS A 140 -10.86 -11.45 7.07
C HIS A 140 -12.09 -10.80 7.70
N VAL A 141 -13.16 -10.68 6.93
CA VAL A 141 -14.50 -10.29 7.40
C VAL A 141 -15.50 -11.38 6.99
N PRO A 142 -16.70 -11.45 7.60
CA PRO A 142 -17.56 -12.62 7.46
C PRO A 142 -17.92 -13.01 6.02
N ASP A 143 -18.00 -12.05 5.09
CA ASP A 143 -18.41 -12.26 3.70
C ASP A 143 -17.30 -11.95 2.67
N GLN A 144 -16.12 -11.52 3.12
CA GLN A 144 -15.05 -11.04 2.24
C GLN A 144 -13.66 -11.26 2.85
N ILE A 145 -12.68 -11.36 1.95
CA ILE A 145 -11.28 -11.12 2.28
C ILE A 145 -10.88 -9.81 1.61
N LEU A 146 -10.41 -8.85 2.42
CA LEU A 146 -9.91 -7.58 1.93
C LEU A 146 -8.38 -7.64 1.84
N MET A 147 -7.86 -7.12 0.74
CA MET A 147 -6.43 -7.03 0.49
C MET A 147 -6.04 -5.57 0.25
N GLU A 148 -5.36 -4.96 1.21
CA GLU A 148 -4.90 -3.57 1.16
C GLU A 148 -3.47 -3.49 0.65
N PHE A 149 -3.22 -2.63 -0.33
CA PHE A 149 -1.89 -2.32 -0.83
C PHE A 149 -1.40 -0.97 -0.33
N GLN A 150 -0.42 -1.00 0.58
CA GLN A 150 0.13 0.21 1.21
C GLN A 150 0.71 1.22 0.21
N SER A 151 1.24 0.76 -0.94
CA SER A 151 1.89 1.64 -1.91
C SER A 151 0.96 2.63 -2.62
N GLN A 152 -0.35 2.38 -2.63
CA GLN A 152 -1.37 3.28 -3.21
C GLN A 152 -2.59 3.48 -2.30
N GLY A 153 -2.63 2.85 -1.12
CA GLY A 153 -3.80 2.88 -0.24
C GLY A 153 -5.05 2.29 -0.90
N THR A 154 -4.87 1.29 -1.77
CA THR A 154 -5.96 0.68 -2.54
C THR A 154 -6.39 -0.65 -1.91
N LEU A 155 -7.70 -0.91 -1.92
CA LEU A 155 -8.29 -2.17 -1.47
C LEU A 155 -8.73 -3.02 -2.67
N ARG A 156 -8.40 -4.32 -2.62
CA ARG A 156 -9.07 -5.36 -3.42
C ARG A 156 -10.06 -6.07 -2.52
N HIS A 157 -11.27 -6.23 -3.03
CA HIS A 157 -12.33 -7.01 -2.39
C HIS A 157 -12.38 -8.40 -3.03
N ILE A 158 -12.35 -9.44 -2.20
CA ILE A 158 -12.56 -10.84 -2.60
C ILE A 158 -13.81 -11.30 -1.87
N TRP A 159 -14.92 -11.43 -2.59
CA TRP A 159 -16.20 -11.85 -2.03
C TRP A 159 -16.21 -13.35 -1.76
N MET A 160 -16.53 -13.76 -0.54
CA MET A 160 -16.49 -15.15 -0.07
C MET A 160 -17.88 -15.73 0.17
N ASP A 161 -18.94 -15.02 -0.23
CA ASP A 161 -20.34 -15.37 0.06
C ASP A 161 -21.01 -16.27 -1.00
N GLY A 162 -20.23 -16.80 -1.94
CA GLY A 162 -20.69 -17.71 -2.98
C GLY A 162 -21.49 -17.06 -4.11
N ARG A 163 -21.46 -15.72 -4.23
CA ARG A 163 -22.06 -15.01 -5.37
C ARG A 163 -21.30 -15.31 -6.67
N ASP A 164 -22.00 -15.26 -7.79
CA ASP A 164 -21.36 -15.34 -9.11
C ASP A 164 -20.63 -14.05 -9.48
N LEU A 165 -19.66 -14.15 -10.40
CA LEU A 165 -19.07 -12.98 -11.05
C LEU A 165 -20.15 -12.19 -11.83
N PRO A 166 -20.08 -10.85 -11.84
CA PRO A 166 -20.96 -10.03 -12.67
C PRO A 166 -20.86 -10.41 -14.14
N LYS A 167 -22.00 -10.62 -14.81
CA LYS A 167 -22.04 -10.90 -16.27
C LYS A 167 -21.46 -9.77 -17.12
N ASN A 168 -21.49 -8.54 -16.60
CA ASN A 168 -20.90 -7.37 -17.22
C ASN A 168 -20.13 -6.59 -16.15
N PRO A 169 -18.86 -6.93 -15.89
CA PRO A 169 -18.07 -6.27 -14.86
C PRO A 169 -17.77 -4.82 -15.27
N ASP A 170 -17.81 -3.92 -14.29
CA ASP A 170 -17.32 -2.56 -14.49
C ASP A 170 -15.79 -2.55 -14.60
N GLY A 171 -15.25 -1.53 -15.29
CA GLY A 171 -13.81 -1.37 -15.54
C GLY A 171 -13.02 -0.95 -14.29
N ARG A 172 -13.19 -1.63 -13.16
CA ARG A 172 -12.48 -1.35 -11.91
C ARG A 172 -11.01 -1.67 -12.06
N TRP A 173 -10.16 -0.75 -11.61
CA TRP A 173 -8.72 -0.95 -11.53
C TRP A 173 -8.30 -2.17 -10.70
N MET A 174 -9.10 -2.51 -9.68
CA MET A 174 -8.90 -3.66 -8.80
C MET A 174 -9.77 -4.87 -9.16
N GLY A 175 -10.48 -4.80 -10.29
CA GLY A 175 -11.39 -5.87 -10.73
C GLY A 175 -12.57 -6.13 -9.80
N TYR A 176 -13.28 -7.22 -10.10
CA TYR A 176 -14.26 -7.85 -9.22
C TYR A 176 -13.76 -9.26 -8.95
N SER A 177 -13.67 -9.67 -7.70
CA SER A 177 -13.19 -11.01 -7.35
C SER A 177 -14.17 -11.74 -6.45
N VAL A 178 -14.37 -13.02 -6.76
CA VAL A 178 -15.07 -13.98 -5.91
C VAL A 178 -14.07 -15.04 -5.52
N GLY A 179 -14.13 -15.52 -4.29
CA GLY A 179 -13.27 -16.59 -3.82
C GLY A 179 -14.04 -17.68 -3.09
N HIS A 180 -13.44 -18.86 -3.09
CA HIS A 180 -13.90 -20.03 -2.36
C HIS A 180 -12.71 -20.86 -1.89
N TRP A 181 -12.96 -21.72 -0.90
CA TRP A 181 -11.96 -22.63 -0.37
C TRP A 181 -12.05 -24.01 -1.02
N GLU A 182 -10.93 -24.50 -1.53
CA GLU A 182 -10.74 -25.89 -1.97
C GLU A 182 -9.72 -26.55 -1.03
N GLY A 183 -10.22 -27.20 0.03
CA GLY A 183 -9.36 -27.65 1.14
C GLY A 183 -8.69 -26.44 1.80
N ASP A 184 -7.36 -26.42 1.81
CA ASP A 184 -6.55 -25.30 2.32
C ASP A 184 -6.17 -24.26 1.25
N THR A 185 -6.73 -24.36 0.05
CA THR A 185 -6.43 -23.45 -1.06
C THR A 185 -7.54 -22.41 -1.25
N LEU A 186 -7.20 -21.13 -1.13
CA LEU A 186 -8.09 -20.05 -1.55
C LEU A 186 -8.01 -19.90 -3.07
N VAL A 187 -9.09 -20.25 -3.76
CA VAL A 187 -9.26 -20.00 -5.20
C VAL A 187 -9.94 -18.63 -5.36
N VAL A 188 -9.44 -17.81 -6.28
CA VAL A 188 -9.97 -16.49 -6.56
C VAL A 188 -10.11 -16.31 -8.07
N ASP A 189 -11.35 -16.04 -8.49
CA ASP A 189 -11.71 -15.71 -9.87
C ASP A 189 -11.82 -14.18 -10.08
#